data_AF-A0A0F9TLX8-F1
#
_entry.id   AF-A0A0F9TLX8-F1
#
_cell.length_a   1.000
_cell.length_b   1.000
_cell.length_c   1.000
_cell.angle_alpha   90.00
_cell.angle_beta   90.00
_cell.angle_gamma   90.00
#
_symmetry.space_group_name_H-M   'P 1'
#
loop_
_entity.id
_entity.type
_entity.pdbx_description
1 polymer ?
#
loop_
_entity_poly.entity_id
_entity_poly.type
_entity_poly.pdbx_seq_one_letter_code
_entity_poly.pdbx_strand_id
1 'polypeptide(L)'
;MEAIQVGAEIEKAIAALGEEGTKSKDLIQAKARAMADYDKELGRKVGALRASGTAVSIIDKKAKGETSEMLYKRIVAEESLKAHYSRMGQLEAQLNGLQSLNKHLEYTVH
;
A
#
# COMPACT_ATOMS: atom_id res chain seq x y z
N MET A 1 -30.47 12.49 -9.26
CA MET A 1 -29.24 13.30 -9.28
C MET A 1 -29.34 14.25 -10.45
N GLU A 2 -29.11 15.53 -10.22
CA GLU A 2 -28.96 16.50 -11.29
C GLU A 2 -27.56 16.36 -11.91
N ALA A 3 -27.41 16.69 -13.21
CA ALA A 3 -26.12 16.60 -13.91
C ALA A 3 -25.01 17.39 -13.19
N ILE A 4 -25.36 18.52 -12.55
CA ILE A 4 -24.46 19.34 -11.73
C ILE A 4 -23.90 18.56 -10.52
N GLN A 5 -24.72 17.73 -9.87
CA GLN A 5 -24.26 16.91 -8.73
C GLN A 5 -23.29 15.81 -9.17
N VAL A 6 -23.53 15.18 -10.32
CA VAL A 6 -22.63 14.16 -10.88
C VAL A 6 -21.30 14.78 -11.28
N GLY A 7 -21.31 15.97 -11.90
CA GLY A 7 -20.10 16.71 -12.22
C GLY A 7 -19.23 17.01 -10.99
N ALA A 8 -19.85 17.47 -9.89
CA ALA A 8 -19.13 17.73 -8.64
C ALA A 8 -18.50 16.47 -8.02
N GLU A 9 -19.20 15.33 -8.05
CA GLU A 9 -18.64 14.06 -7.56
C GLU A 9 -17.50 13.53 -8.45
N ILE A 10 -17.55 13.78 -9.77
CA ILE A 10 -16.45 13.47 -10.70
C ILE A 10 -15.20 14.28 -10.32
N GLU A 11 -15.32 15.58 -10.13
CA GLU A 11 -14.20 16.45 -9.73
C GLU A 11 -13.58 16.01 -8.41
N LYS A 12 -14.43 15.65 -7.44
CA LYS A 12 -14.01 15.12 -6.14
C LYS A 12 -13.24 13.80 -6.28
N ALA A 13 -13.70 12.88 -7.13
CA ALA A 13 -13.02 11.62 -7.37
C ALA A 13 -11.64 11.84 -8.04
N ILE A 14 -11.55 12.78 -8.99
CA ILE A 14 -10.28 13.17 -9.63
C ILE A 14 -9.31 13.78 -8.61
N ALA A 15 -9.79 14.68 -7.74
CA ALA A 15 -8.97 15.28 -6.69
C ALA A 15 -8.43 14.22 -5.73
N ALA A 16 -9.27 13.27 -5.31
CA ALA A 16 -8.85 12.15 -4.47
C ALA A 16 -7.81 11.25 -5.14
N LEU A 17 -7.97 10.94 -6.44
CA LEU A 17 -6.96 10.20 -7.21
C LEU A 17 -5.63 10.95 -7.30
N GLY A 18 -5.67 12.28 -7.48
CA GLY A 18 -4.49 13.12 -7.46
C GLY A 18 -3.75 13.05 -6.12
N GLU A 19 -4.49 13.16 -5.01
CA GLU A 19 -3.93 13.05 -3.66
C GLU A 19 -3.28 11.68 -3.42
N GLU A 20 -3.97 10.59 -3.75
CA GLU A 20 -3.41 9.23 -3.63
C GLU A 20 -2.18 9.06 -4.54
N GLY A 21 -2.22 9.61 -5.76
CA GLY A 21 -1.08 9.61 -6.68
C GLY A 21 0.20 10.13 -6.03
N THR A 22 0.13 11.24 -5.30
CA THR A 22 1.30 11.85 -4.63
C THR A 22 1.92 10.95 -3.55
N LYS A 23 1.12 10.10 -2.87
CA LYS A 23 1.58 9.22 -1.77
C LYS A 23 2.32 7.98 -2.27
N SER A 24 2.13 7.61 -3.54
CA SER A 24 2.65 6.35 -4.11
C SER A 24 4.16 6.21 -3.98
N LYS A 25 4.91 7.29 -4.28
CA LYS A 25 6.38 7.29 -4.21
C LYS A 25 6.87 7.00 -2.80
N ASP A 26 6.28 7.65 -1.81
CA ASP A 26 6.71 7.54 -0.41
C ASP A 26 6.38 6.16 0.15
N LEU A 27 5.23 5.59 -0.18
CA LEU A 27 4.86 4.22 0.22
C LEU A 27 5.77 3.16 -0.42
N ILE A 28 6.13 3.32 -1.69
CA ILE A 28 7.11 2.44 -2.37
C ILE A 28 8.46 2.52 -1.67
N GLN A 29 8.94 3.74 -1.36
CA GLN A 29 10.20 3.93 -0.64
C GLN A 29 10.15 3.36 0.77
N ALA A 30 9.05 3.56 1.49
CA ALA A 30 8.86 3.02 2.84
C ALA A 30 8.92 1.49 2.83
N LYS A 31 8.24 0.83 1.90
CA LYS A 31 8.31 -0.63 1.71
C LYS A 31 9.74 -1.08 1.40
N ALA A 32 10.40 -0.44 0.43
CA ALA A 32 11.75 -0.81 0.03
C ALA A 32 12.76 -0.69 1.19
N ARG A 33 12.69 0.39 1.96
CA ARG A 33 13.52 0.61 3.15
C ARG A 33 13.24 -0.43 4.23
N ALA A 34 11.98 -0.65 4.58
CA ALA A 34 11.62 -1.60 5.62
C ALA A 34 12.03 -3.04 5.26
N MET A 35 11.96 -3.42 3.98
CA MET A 35 12.48 -4.71 3.51
C MET A 35 14.01 -4.80 3.65
N ALA A 36 14.73 -3.78 3.16
CA ALA A 36 16.20 -3.76 3.23
C ALA A 36 16.71 -3.80 4.67
N ASP A 37 16.10 -3.02 5.57
CA ASP A 37 16.47 -2.97 6.98
C ASP A 37 16.22 -4.30 7.68
N TYR A 38 15.05 -4.92 7.43
CA TYR A 38 14.73 -6.23 7.98
C TYR A 38 15.69 -7.32 7.49
N ASP A 39 15.96 -7.40 6.18
CA ASP A 39 16.82 -8.43 5.63
C ASP A 39 18.27 -8.30 6.13
N LYS A 40 18.76 -7.05 6.22
CA LYS A 40 20.08 -6.75 6.79
C LYS A 40 20.18 -7.19 8.24
N GLU A 41 19.22 -6.80 9.08
CA GLU A 41 19.26 -7.13 10.51
C GLU A 41 19.06 -8.62 10.74
N LEU A 42 18.15 -9.27 10.00
CA LEU A 42 17.94 -10.71 10.09
C LEU A 42 19.22 -11.47 9.73
N GLY A 43 19.90 -11.09 8.64
CA GLY A 43 21.19 -11.67 8.27
C GLY A 43 22.25 -11.49 9.36
N ARG A 44 22.33 -10.30 9.95
CA ARG A 44 23.24 -10.01 11.06
C ARG A 44 22.95 -10.89 12.28
N LYS A 45 21.68 -11.05 12.65
CA LYS A 45 21.24 -11.88 13.78
C LYS A 45 21.51 -13.36 13.55
N VAL A 46 21.21 -13.87 12.35
CA VAL A 46 21.54 -15.25 11.96
C VAL A 46 23.05 -15.49 12.05
N GLY A 47 23.87 -14.57 11.54
CA GLY A 47 25.34 -14.66 11.62
C GLY A 47 25.84 -14.70 13.06
N ALA A 48 25.33 -13.82 13.92
CA ALA A 48 25.68 -13.80 15.34
C ALA A 48 25.28 -15.08 16.07
N LEU A 49 24.07 -15.60 15.83
CA LEU A 49 23.60 -16.84 16.44
C LEU A 49 24.40 -18.07 15.99
N ARG A 50 24.84 -18.10 14.72
CA ARG A 50 25.75 -19.14 14.22
C ARG A 50 27.10 -19.07 14.93
N ALA A 51 27.67 -17.87 15.06
CA ALA A 51 28.95 -17.66 15.74
C ALA A 51 28.89 -18.02 17.23
N SER A 52 27.73 -17.87 17.88
CA SER A 52 27.53 -18.21 19.29
C SER A 52 27.28 -19.70 19.55
N GLY A 53 27.38 -20.57 18.54
CA GLY A 53 27.11 -22.01 18.68
C GLY A 53 25.64 -22.35 18.91
N THR A 54 24.70 -21.47 18.56
CA THR A 54 23.27 -21.77 18.66
C THR A 54 22.93 -22.95 17.76
N ALA A 55 22.12 -23.90 18.26
CA ALA A 55 21.69 -25.06 17.48
C ALA A 55 20.97 -24.63 16.18
N VAL A 56 21.42 -25.17 15.04
CA VAL A 56 20.95 -24.78 13.70
C VAL A 56 19.42 -24.85 13.57
N SER A 57 18.79 -25.85 14.21
CA SER A 57 17.35 -26.07 14.19
C SER A 57 16.51 -24.93 14.80
N ILE A 58 17.12 -24.04 15.60
CA ILE A 58 16.42 -22.94 16.27
C ILE A 58 16.88 -21.54 15.84
N ILE A 59 17.95 -21.44 15.04
CA ILE A 59 18.53 -20.14 14.64
C ILE A 59 17.49 -19.26 13.97
N ASP A 60 16.75 -19.79 12.99
CA ASP A 60 15.75 -19.00 12.25
C ASP A 60 14.61 -18.51 13.15
N LYS A 61 14.16 -19.34 14.09
CA LYS A 61 13.11 -18.98 15.05
C LYS A 61 13.59 -17.88 16.00
N LYS A 62 14.81 -18.01 16.53
CA LYS A 62 15.42 -17.00 17.41
C LYS A 62 15.67 -15.69 16.66
N ALA A 63 16.29 -15.75 15.48
CA ALA A 63 16.59 -14.58 14.66
C ALA A 63 15.31 -13.81 14.33
N LYS A 64 14.24 -14.49 13.87
CA LYS A 64 12.94 -13.86 13.62
C LYS A 64 12.33 -13.22 14.86
N GLY A 65 12.46 -13.86 16.02
CA GLY A 65 12.03 -13.30 17.31
C GLY A 65 12.78 -12.01 17.66
N GLU A 66 14.10 -12.03 17.50
CA GLU A 66 14.98 -10.87 17.75
C GLU A 66 14.79 -9.73 16.74
N THR A 67 14.32 -10.02 15.53
CA THR A 67 14.00 -9.03 14.48
C THR A 67 12.50 -8.78 14.33
N SER A 68 11.68 -9.15 15.32
CA SER A 68 10.22 -9.09 15.25
C SER A 68 9.68 -7.67 15.01
N GLU A 69 10.30 -6.66 15.62
CA GLU A 69 9.93 -5.26 15.41
C GLU A 69 10.18 -4.79 13.96
N MET A 70 11.30 -5.20 13.36
CA MET A 70 11.58 -4.89 11.96
C MET A 70 10.67 -5.66 11.02
N LEU A 71 10.34 -6.91 11.37
CA LEU A 71 9.36 -7.71 10.62
C LEU A 71 7.99 -7.05 10.65
N TYR A 72 7.56 -6.54 11.81
CA TYR A 72 6.31 -5.79 11.95
C TYR A 72 6.30 -4.57 11.03
N LYS A 73 7.34 -3.72 11.07
CA LYS A 73 7.46 -2.55 10.19
C LYS A 73 7.41 -2.91 8.72
N ARG A 74 8.09 -3.99 8.31
CA ARG A 74 8.05 -4.51 6.94
C ARG A 74 6.63 -4.90 6.52
N ILE A 75 5.91 -5.65 7.37
CA ILE A 75 4.53 -6.07 7.10
C ILE A 75 3.62 -4.85 6.96
N VAL A 76 3.70 -3.91 7.90
CA VAL A 76 2.88 -2.69 7.85
C VAL A 76 3.14 -1.90 6.56
N ALA A 77 4.41 -1.71 6.18
CA ALA A 77 4.74 -1.00 4.94
C ALA A 77 4.25 -1.73 3.68
N GLU A 78 4.34 -3.06 3.66
CA GLU A 78 3.84 -3.88 2.56
C GLU A 78 2.31 -3.81 2.42
N GLU A 79 1.60 -4.02 3.52
CA GLU A 79 0.13 -4.00 3.53
C GLU A 79 -0.41 -2.59 3.28
N SER A 80 0.28 -1.55 3.75
CA SER A 80 -0.07 -0.15 3.44
C SER A 80 0.01 0.14 1.94
N LEU A 81 1.06 -0.32 1.26
CA LEU A 81 1.19 -0.16 -0.19
C LEU A 81 0.14 -0.96 -0.96
N LYS A 82 -0.23 -2.16 -0.49
CA LYS A 82 -1.33 -2.94 -1.09
C LYS A 82 -2.67 -2.25 -0.93
N ALA A 83 -2.97 -1.76 0.27
CA ALA A 83 -4.19 -1.01 0.56
C ALA A 83 -4.28 0.26 -0.31
N HIS A 84 -3.15 0.95 -0.50
CA HIS A 84 -3.04 2.11 -1.39
C HIS A 84 -3.47 1.80 -2.82
N TYR A 85 -2.89 0.77 -3.45
CA TYR A 85 -3.27 0.39 -4.80
C TYR A 85 -4.72 -0.08 -4.91
N SER A 86 -5.22 -0.79 -3.89
CA SER A 86 -6.63 -1.18 -3.84
C SER A 86 -7.56 0.03 -3.80
N ARG A 87 -7.21 1.05 -3.01
CA ARG A 87 -7.97 2.30 -2.92
C ARG A 87 -7.94 3.10 -4.22
N MET A 88 -6.78 3.20 -4.89
CA MET A 88 -6.71 3.81 -6.22
C MET A 88 -7.64 3.11 -7.22
N GLY A 89 -7.62 1.78 -7.26
CA GLY A 89 -8.53 1.01 -8.14
C GLY A 89 -10.01 1.23 -7.82
N GLN A 90 -10.37 1.38 -6.53
CA GLN A 90 -11.74 1.73 -6.14
C GLN A 90 -12.15 3.13 -6.61
N LEU A 91 -11.26 4.11 -6.50
CA LEU A 91 -11.52 5.47 -6.96
C LEU A 91 -11.66 5.54 -8.49
N GLU A 92 -10.83 4.81 -9.23
CA GLU A 92 -10.95 4.68 -10.69
C GLU A 92 -12.29 4.03 -11.09
N ALA A 93 -12.69 2.97 -10.39
CA ALA A 93 -13.99 2.32 -10.63
C ALA A 93 -15.17 3.27 -10.34
N GLN A 94 -15.09 4.07 -9.26
CA GLN A 94 -16.09 5.09 -8.94
C GLN A 94 -16.16 6.17 -10.02
N LEU A 95 -15.00 6.70 -10.45
CA LEU A 95 -14.91 7.70 -11.50
C LEU A 95 -15.55 7.20 -12.81
N ASN A 96 -15.23 5.96 -13.21
CA ASN A 96 -15.81 5.35 -14.40
C ASN A 96 -17.34 5.20 -14.29
N GLY A 97 -17.84 4.81 -13.11
CA GLY A 97 -19.29 4.73 -12.85
C GLY A 97 -19.97 6.09 -12.96
N LEU A 98 -19.38 7.13 -12.37
CA LEU A 98 -19.90 8.50 -12.44
C LEU A 98 -19.88 9.07 -13.86
N GLN A 99 -18.81 8.84 -14.63
CA GLN A 99 -18.74 9.24 -16.02
C GLN A 99 -19.80 8.55 -16.90
N SER A 100 -20.08 7.27 -16.64
CA SER A 100 -21.15 6.54 -17.31
C SER A 100 -22.53 7.14 -17.00
N LEU A 101 -22.79 7.43 -15.71
CA LEU A 101 -24.02 8.09 -15.27
C LEU A 101 -24.18 9.48 -15.92
N ASN A 102 -23.12 10.28 -15.98
CA ASN A 102 -23.16 11.60 -16.60
C ASN A 102 -23.56 11.52 -18.08
N LYS A 103 -22.96 10.59 -18.84
CA LYS A 103 -23.34 10.35 -20.24
C LYS A 103 -24.82 10.01 -20.37
N HIS A 104 -25.36 9.13 -19.54
CA HIS A 104 -26.78 8.78 -19.59
C HIS A 104 -27.72 9.96 -19.27
N LEU A 105 -27.33 10.83 -18.34
CA LEU A 105 -28.07 12.06 -18.04
C LEU A 105 -28.04 13.04 -19.22
N GLU A 106 -26.92 13.17 -19.92
CA GLU A 106 -26.82 13.99 -21.15
C GLU A 106 -27.77 13.50 -22.25
N TYR A 107 -27.93 12.18 -22.43
CA TYR A 107 -28.83 11.62 -23.44
C TYR A 107 -30.33 11.68 -23.09
N THR A 108 -30.69 11.84 -21.82
CA THR A 108 -32.11 11.80 -21.38
C THR A 108 -32.73 13.20 -21.31
N VAL A 109 -31.93 14.26 -21.41
CA VAL A 109 -32.35 15.67 -21.32
C VAL A 109 -32.54 16.31 -22.72
N HIS A 110 -32.38 15.53 -23.79
CA HIS A 110 -32.71 15.91 -25.17
C HIS A 110 -34.04 15.28 -25.62
#